data_AF-A0A7K3RRT7-F1
#
_entry.id   AF-A0A7K3RRT7-F1
#
_cell.length_a   1.000
_cell.length_b   1.000
_cell.length_c   1.000
_cell.angle_alpha   90.00
_cell.angle_beta   90.00
_cell.angle_gamma   90.00
#
_symmetry.space_group_name_H-M   'P 1'
#
loop_
_entity.id
_entity.type
_entity.pdbx_description
1 polymer ?
#
loop_
_entity_poly.entity_id
_entity_poly.type
_entity_poly.pdbx_seq_one_letter_code
_entity_poly.pdbx_strand_id
1 'polypeptide(L)'
;MTGQPDDLDRMRAELEVQRNAKRIAAGAADRFRDVLADALGHDENPGDDTLIADLRAHFGKTGPEPTRWRDFLTGAEAIRDQINATHRQEET
;
A
#
# COMPACT_ATOMS: atom_id res chain seq x y z
N MET A 1 15.34 38.50 -6.36
CA MET A 1 14.08 37.76 -6.10
C MET A 1 14.00 36.67 -7.17
N THR A 2 14.60 35.51 -6.90
CA THR A 2 14.76 34.41 -7.87
C THR A 2 14.51 33.10 -7.13
N GLY A 3 13.25 32.86 -6.76
CA GLY A 3 12.77 31.54 -6.34
C GLY A 3 12.19 30.87 -7.57
N GLN A 4 12.88 29.85 -8.07
CA GLN A 4 12.86 29.42 -9.46
C GLN A 4 11.57 28.64 -9.83
N PRO A 5 10.97 28.91 -10.99
CA PRO A 5 9.95 28.02 -11.59
C PRO A 5 10.44 26.56 -11.71
N ASP A 6 11.76 26.35 -11.78
CA ASP A 6 12.41 25.03 -11.81
C ASP A 6 12.10 24.15 -10.57
N ASP A 7 11.94 24.73 -9.38
CA ASP A 7 11.62 23.94 -8.17
C ASP A 7 10.16 23.46 -8.16
N LEU A 8 9.24 24.29 -8.67
CA LEU A 8 7.82 23.92 -8.82
C LEU A 8 7.65 22.84 -9.89
N ASP A 9 8.37 22.95 -11.01
CA ASP A 9 8.35 21.95 -12.06
C ASP A 9 8.99 20.63 -11.59
N ARG A 10 10.07 20.69 -10.80
CA ARG A 10 10.66 19.50 -10.17
C ARG A 10 9.68 18.82 -9.21
N MET A 11 9.03 19.57 -8.33
CA MET A 11 8.03 19.04 -7.42
C MET A 11 6.83 18.41 -8.15
N ARG A 12 6.38 19.01 -9.26
CA ARG A 12 5.31 18.43 -10.10
C ARG A 12 5.74 17.11 -10.74
N ALA A 13 6.95 17.04 -11.26
CA ALA A 13 7.49 15.81 -11.84
C ALA A 13 7.64 14.70 -10.79
N GLU A 14 8.13 15.01 -9.59
CA GLU A 14 8.21 14.05 -8.47
C GLU A 14 6.82 13.52 -8.08
N LEU A 15 5.82 14.39 -8.01
CA LEU A 15 4.44 14.02 -7.67
C LEU A 15 3.80 13.13 -8.76
N GLU A 16 4.10 13.39 -10.03
CA GLU A 16 3.65 12.57 -11.14
C GLU A 16 4.27 11.18 -11.11
N VAL A 17 5.58 11.08 -10.84
CA VAL A 17 6.28 9.80 -10.64
C VAL A 17 5.66 9.00 -9.50
N GLN A 18 5.38 9.64 -8.35
CA GLN A 18 4.73 8.97 -7.22
C GLN A 18 3.32 8.46 -7.57
N ARG A 19 2.52 9.27 -8.28
CA ARG A 19 1.18 8.86 -8.76
C ARG A 19 1.26 7.68 -9.72
N ASN A 20 2.24 7.70 -10.64
CA ASN A 20 2.43 6.62 -11.59
C ASN A 20 2.87 5.33 -10.89
N ALA A 21 3.81 5.43 -9.95
CA ALA A 21 4.23 4.30 -9.12
C ALA A 21 3.06 3.71 -8.33
N LYS A 22 2.21 4.54 -7.72
CA LYS A 22 0.99 4.08 -7.02
C LYS A 22 0.03 3.34 -7.95
N ARG A 23 -0.17 3.83 -9.18
CA ARG A 23 -1.02 3.18 -10.19
C ARG A 23 -0.46 1.83 -10.62
N ILE A 24 0.85 1.75 -10.89
CA ILE A 24 1.52 0.50 -11.27
C ILE A 24 1.42 -0.51 -10.13
N ALA A 25 1.66 -0.09 -8.89
CA ALA A 25 1.54 -0.95 -7.72
C ALA A 25 0.11 -1.48 -7.52
N ALA A 26 -0.91 -0.63 -7.69
CA ALA A 26 -2.31 -1.07 -7.64
C ALA A 26 -2.63 -2.12 -8.71
N GLY A 27 -2.23 -1.87 -9.96
CA GLY A 27 -2.45 -2.84 -11.04
C GLY A 27 -1.67 -4.14 -10.87
N ALA A 28 -0.48 -4.10 -10.24
CA ALA A 28 0.26 -5.31 -9.89
C ALA A 28 -0.46 -6.11 -8.77
N ALA A 29 -1.06 -5.43 -7.80
CA ALA A 29 -1.83 -6.07 -6.73
C ALA A 29 -3.14 -6.69 -7.25
N ASP A 30 -3.83 -6.05 -8.21
CA ASP A 30 -4.98 -6.65 -8.90
C ASP A 30 -4.59 -7.95 -9.61
N ARG A 31 -3.56 -7.89 -10.49
CA ARG A 31 -3.09 -9.09 -11.22
C ARG A 31 -2.61 -10.20 -10.31
N PHE A 32 -1.92 -9.86 -9.22
CA PHE A 32 -1.48 -10.85 -8.24
C PHE A 32 -2.67 -11.60 -7.64
N ARG A 33 -3.76 -10.88 -7.32
CA ARG A 33 -4.97 -11.51 -6.77
C ARG A 33 -5.69 -12.36 -7.78
N ASP A 34 -5.74 -11.96 -9.04
CA ASP A 34 -6.34 -12.78 -10.11
C ASP A 34 -5.58 -14.08 -10.33
N VAL A 35 -4.24 -14.02 -10.40
CA VAL A 35 -3.39 -15.22 -10.52
C VAL A 35 -3.52 -16.09 -9.27
N LEU A 36 -3.64 -15.48 -8.10
CA LEU A 36 -3.80 -16.22 -6.85
C LEU A 36 -5.16 -16.92 -6.76
N ALA A 37 -6.23 -16.25 -7.20
CA ALA A 37 -7.57 -16.81 -7.28
C ALA A 37 -7.60 -18.03 -8.20
N ASP A 38 -7.03 -17.91 -9.40
CA ASP A 38 -6.90 -19.02 -10.36
C ASP A 38 -6.08 -20.18 -9.76
N ALA A 39 -4.94 -19.88 -9.14
CA ALA A 39 -4.09 -20.91 -8.50
C ALA A 39 -4.76 -21.63 -7.33
N LEU A 40 -5.70 -20.98 -6.64
CA LEU A 40 -6.51 -21.56 -5.57
C LEU A 40 -7.82 -22.19 -6.07
N GLY A 41 -8.09 -22.14 -7.38
CA GLY A 41 -9.24 -22.78 -8.02
C GLY A 41 -10.54 -21.97 -7.97
N HIS A 42 -10.45 -20.65 -7.84
CA HIS A 42 -11.61 -19.76 -7.90
C HIS A 42 -11.88 -19.31 -9.34
N ASP A 43 -13.14 -19.40 -9.78
CA ASP A 43 -13.57 -18.92 -11.11
C ASP A 43 -13.56 -17.38 -11.24
N GLU A 44 -13.72 -16.66 -10.12
CA GLU A 44 -13.62 -15.20 -10.02
C GLU A 44 -12.85 -14.82 -8.75
N ASN A 45 -12.20 -13.66 -8.74
CA ASN A 45 -11.45 -13.15 -7.59
C ASN A 45 -12.39 -12.94 -6.37
N PRO A 46 -12.29 -13.77 -5.32
CA PRO A 46 -13.22 -13.76 -4.20
C PRO A 46 -12.90 -12.67 -3.15
N GLY A 47 -11.92 -11.82 -3.44
CA GLY A 47 -11.40 -10.80 -2.53
C GLY A 47 -10.30 -11.30 -1.59
N ASP A 48 -9.52 -10.34 -1.09
CA ASP A 48 -8.27 -10.55 -0.37
C ASP A 48 -8.43 -11.43 0.88
N ASP A 49 -9.47 -11.22 1.67
CA ASP A 49 -9.70 -11.97 2.92
C ASP A 49 -9.88 -13.47 2.66
N THR A 50 -10.64 -13.82 1.62
CA THR A 50 -10.87 -15.21 1.21
C THR A 50 -9.57 -15.82 0.69
N LEU A 51 -8.85 -15.13 -0.20
CA LEU A 51 -7.58 -15.59 -0.74
C LEU A 51 -6.55 -15.83 0.37
N ILE A 52 -6.47 -14.94 1.37
CA ILE A 52 -5.55 -15.08 2.52
C ILE A 52 -5.95 -16.27 3.40
N ALA A 53 -7.24 -16.47 3.65
CA ALA A 53 -7.73 -17.60 4.43
C ALA A 53 -7.38 -18.94 3.76
N ASP A 54 -7.62 -19.04 2.45
CA ASP A 54 -7.30 -20.22 1.66
C ASP A 54 -5.79 -20.46 1.59
N LEU A 55 -4.98 -19.41 1.40
CA LEU A 55 -3.53 -19.50 1.40
C LEU A 55 -2.99 -20.06 2.73
N ARG A 56 -3.58 -19.65 3.86
CA ARG A 56 -3.23 -20.16 5.20
C ARG A 56 -3.62 -21.62 5.37
N ALA A 57 -4.80 -22.00 4.87
CA ALA A 57 -5.29 -23.37 4.91
C ALA A 57 -4.42 -24.30 4.03
N HIS A 58 -4.01 -23.85 2.84
CA HIS A 58 -3.27 -24.66 1.87
C HIS A 58 -1.79 -24.87 2.25
N PHE A 59 -1.10 -23.81 2.70
CA PHE A 59 0.34 -23.87 2.96
C PHE A 59 0.72 -24.08 4.43
N GLY A 60 -0.27 -24.32 5.31
CA GLY A 60 -0.02 -24.84 6.66
C GLY A 60 0.82 -23.94 7.57
N LYS A 61 0.92 -22.63 7.31
CA LYS A 61 1.48 -21.69 8.29
C LYS A 61 0.41 -21.32 9.32
N THR A 62 0.04 -22.31 10.14
CA THR A 62 -0.66 -22.07 11.41
C THR A 62 0.37 -21.56 12.42
N GLY A 63 0.59 -20.25 12.40
CA GLY A 63 1.27 -19.49 13.43
C GLY A 63 0.64 -18.09 13.44
N PRO A 64 0.95 -17.23 14.44
CA PRO A 64 0.65 -15.81 14.29
C PRO A 64 1.18 -15.37 12.93
N GLU A 65 0.43 -14.51 12.22
CA GLU A 65 0.90 -13.92 10.96
C GLU A 65 2.39 -13.56 11.04
N PRO A 66 3.12 -13.43 9.92
CA PRO A 66 4.34 -12.65 9.93
C PRO A 66 3.99 -11.19 10.31
N THR A 67 3.79 -10.95 11.61
CA THR A 67 3.25 -9.72 12.18
C THR A 67 4.20 -8.58 11.87
N ARG A 68 5.48 -8.85 11.61
CA ARG A 68 6.46 -7.84 11.17
C ARG A 68 5.93 -6.87 10.12
N TRP A 69 5.19 -7.34 9.12
CA TRP A 69 4.67 -6.42 8.09
C TRP A 69 3.45 -5.64 8.57
N ARG A 70 2.50 -6.30 9.26
CA ARG A 70 1.32 -5.64 9.84
C ARG A 70 1.70 -4.65 10.95
N ASP A 71 2.62 -5.04 11.84
CA ASP A 71 3.19 -4.24 12.92
C ASP A 71 3.95 -3.04 12.35
N PHE A 72 4.71 -3.25 11.27
CA PHE A 72 5.36 -2.15 10.54
C PHE A 72 4.34 -1.17 9.97
N LEU A 73 3.30 -1.66 9.27
CA LEU A 73 2.26 -0.81 8.70
C LEU A 73 1.49 -0.04 9.77
N THR A 74 1.11 -0.72 10.86
CA THR A 74 0.42 -0.10 12.01
C THR A 74 1.29 1.00 12.62
N GLY A 75 2.60 0.74 12.80
CA GLY A 75 3.54 1.74 13.28
C GLY A 75 3.71 2.92 12.30
N ALA A 76 3.78 2.65 11.00
CA ALA A 76 3.91 3.68 9.98
C ALA A 76 2.65 4.57 9.89
N GLU A 77 1.46 4.00 10.05
CA GLU A 77 0.19 4.75 10.11
C GLU A 77 0.12 5.63 11.34
N ALA A 78 0.50 5.11 12.52
CA ALA A 78 0.56 5.90 13.74
C ALA A 78 1.52 7.10 13.62
N ILE A 79 2.69 6.90 12.99
CA ILE A 79 3.65 7.98 12.73
C ILE A 79 3.06 9.02 11.77
N ARG A 80 2.41 8.59 10.69
CA ARG A 80 1.75 9.48 9.73
C ARG A 80 0.67 10.32 10.43
N ASP A 81 -0.15 9.70 11.26
CA ASP A 81 -1.24 10.38 11.96
C ASP A 81 -0.70 11.39 12.99
N GLN A 82 0.41 11.06 13.65
CA GLN A 82 1.14 11.98 14.53
C GLN A 82 1.65 13.21 13.75
N ILE A 83 2.30 13.01 12.61
CA ILE A 83 2.79 14.10 11.75
C ILE A 83 1.63 15.01 11.30
N ASN A 84 0.53 14.42 10.84
CA ASN A 84 -0.67 15.16 10.41
C ASN A 84 -1.37 15.90 11.57
N ALA A 85 -1.28 15.38 12.79
CA ALA A 85 -1.80 16.05 13.98
C ALA A 85 -0.95 17.27 14.35
N THR A 86 0.38 17.14 14.31
CA THR A 86 1.32 18.24 14.57
C THR A 86 1.14 19.38 13.56
N HIS A 87 1.05 19.08 12.26
CA HIS A 87 0.83 20.11 11.24
C HIS A 87 -0.49 20.88 11.44
N ARG A 88 -1.57 20.21 11.85
CA ARG A 88 -2.84 20.88 12.16
C ARG A 88 -2.77 21.83 13.35
N GLN A 89 -1.90 21.53 14.33
CA GLN A 89 -1.70 22.40 15.51
C GLN A 89 -0.85 23.63 15.18
N GLU A 90 0.06 23.54 14.21
CA GLU A 90 0.88 24.66 13.74
C GLU A 90 0.10 25.64 12.83
N GLU A 91 -0.99 25.17 12.23
CA GLU A 91 -1.88 25.97 11.38
C GLU A 91 -2.99 26.71 12.15
N THR A 92 -3.09 26.53 13.48
CA THR A 92 -4.09 27.18 14.36
C THR A 92 -3.44 28.24 15.24
#